data_AF-A0A249P963-F1
#
_entry.id   AF-A0A249P963-F1
#
_cell.length_a   1.000
_cell.length_b   1.000
_cell.length_c   1.000
_cell.angle_alpha   90.00
_cell.angle_beta   90.00
_cell.angle_gamma   90.00
#
_symmetry.space_group_name_H-M   'P 1'
#
loop_
_entity.id
_entity.type
_entity.pdbx_description
1 polymer ?
#
loop_
_entity_poly.entity_id
_entity_poly.type
_entity_poly.pdbx_seq_one_letter_code
_entity_poly.pdbx_strand_id
1 'polypeptide(L)'
;MRSVPEWIGKTDDAMPPARVKDRIRERQDNRCALTGKEFRPGDKIEYDHVTPLWLGGTNTEGNLQAVLHEPHKRKTATEAKVRAKCNRTRKKHLGLDNKAKASGFSKRFKRRMNGDVIDTRTGEVINGRRP
;
A
#
# COMPACT_ATOMS: atom_id res chain seq x y z
N MET A 1 -13.83 27.20 28.84
CA MET A 1 -12.73 26.48 28.13
C MET A 1 -12.31 27.33 26.94
N ARG A 2 -11.02 27.63 26.73
CA ARG A 2 -10.59 28.47 25.59
C ARG A 2 -10.72 27.66 24.28
N SER A 3 -11.28 28.25 23.23
CA SER A 3 -11.31 27.64 21.90
C SER A 3 -9.89 27.62 21.33
N VAL A 4 -9.29 26.44 21.24
CA VAL A 4 -7.98 26.29 20.59
C VAL A 4 -8.22 25.98 19.12
N PRO A 5 -7.60 26.71 18.18
CA PRO A 5 -7.73 26.38 16.76
C PRO A 5 -7.21 24.96 16.49
N GLU A 6 -7.85 24.29 15.53
CA GLU A 6 -7.41 22.99 15.04
C GLU A 6 -5.99 23.13 14.46
N TRP A 7 -5.16 22.13 14.71
CA TRP A 7 -3.86 22.09 14.05
C TRP A 7 -4.00 21.58 12.61
N ILE A 8 -3.48 22.37 11.68
CA ILE A 8 -3.38 22.05 10.26
C ILE A 8 -1.89 22.06 9.91
N GLY A 9 -1.39 20.95 9.38
CA GLY A 9 -0.01 20.83 8.93
C GLY A 9 0.29 21.80 7.79
N LYS A 10 1.46 22.46 7.83
CA LYS A 10 1.93 23.32 6.74
C LYS A 10 2.14 22.53 5.45
N THR A 11 2.56 21.27 5.59
CA THR A 11 2.78 20.32 4.51
C THR A 11 2.17 18.97 4.90
N ASP A 12 1.99 18.11 3.91
CA ASP A 12 1.50 16.74 4.09
C ASP A 12 2.39 15.89 5.01
N ASP A 13 3.70 16.19 5.03
CA ASP A 13 4.69 15.49 5.86
C ASP A 13 4.94 16.17 7.22
N ALA A 14 4.29 17.31 7.49
CA ALA A 14 4.49 18.03 8.74
C ALA A 14 4.00 17.17 9.92
N MET A 15 4.85 16.99 10.94
CA MET A 15 4.46 16.28 12.15
C MET A 15 3.73 17.19 13.14
N PRO A 16 2.71 16.68 13.85
CA PRO A 16 2.03 17.44 14.89
C PRO A 16 2.98 17.76 16.06
N PRO A 17 2.93 18.99 16.61
CA PRO A 17 3.71 19.34 17.79
C PRO A 17 3.19 18.59 19.03
N ALA A 18 3.99 18.53 20.09
CA ALA A 18 3.68 17.75 21.30
C ALA A 18 2.31 18.07 21.92
N ARG A 19 1.90 19.34 21.91
CA ARG A 19 0.58 19.77 22.43
C ARG A 19 -0.59 19.16 21.65
N VAL A 20 -0.45 19.01 20.33
CA VAL A 20 -1.49 18.44 19.45
C VAL A 20 -1.53 16.93 19.63
N LYS A 21 -0.36 16.30 19.74
CA LYS A 21 -0.22 14.88 20.06
C LYS A 21 -0.95 14.50 21.35
N ASP A 22 -0.83 15.33 22.38
CA ASP A 22 -1.51 15.14 23.66
C ASP A 22 -3.04 15.21 23.49
N ARG A 23 -3.56 16.24 22.79
CA ARG A 23 -5.01 16.35 22.47
C ARG A 23 -5.54 15.16 21.68
N ILE A 24 -4.78 14.65 20.71
CA ILE A 24 -5.17 13.46 19.94
C ILE A 24 -5.31 12.25 20.87
N ARG A 25 -4.36 12.07 21.80
CA ARG A 25 -4.40 10.98 22.78
C ARG A 25 -5.55 11.14 23.77
N GLU A 26 -5.79 12.34 24.25
CA GLU A 26 -6.89 12.68 25.16
C GLU A 26 -8.25 12.36 24.50
N ARG A 27 -8.44 12.74 23.22
CA ARG A 27 -9.64 12.40 22.44
C ARG A 27 -9.87 10.89 22.28
N GLN A 28 -8.82 10.09 22.42
CA GLN A 28 -8.84 8.64 22.24
C GLN A 28 -8.75 7.89 23.57
N ASP A 29 -8.94 8.57 24.70
CA ASP A 29 -8.82 8.00 26.05
C ASP A 29 -7.49 7.25 26.27
N ASN A 30 -6.40 7.76 25.68
CA ASN A 30 -5.09 7.11 25.67
C ASN A 30 -5.10 5.65 25.16
N ARG A 31 -5.95 5.36 24.17
CA ARG A 31 -6.04 4.05 23.53
C ARG A 31 -5.66 4.12 22.05
N CYS A 32 -5.06 3.04 21.58
CA CYS A 32 -4.74 2.83 20.17
C CYS A 32 -6.03 2.80 19.35
N ALA A 33 -6.14 3.67 18.35
CA ALA A 33 -7.34 3.76 17.51
C ALA A 33 -7.60 2.49 16.67
N LEU A 34 -6.56 1.69 16.38
CA LEU A 34 -6.69 0.47 15.57
C LEU A 34 -7.04 -0.77 16.38
N THR A 35 -6.61 -0.85 17.64
CA THR A 35 -6.74 -2.07 18.46
C THR A 35 -7.54 -1.87 19.74
N GLY A 36 -7.81 -0.63 20.15
CA GLY A 36 -8.44 -0.29 21.42
C GLY A 36 -7.54 -0.50 22.65
N LYS A 37 -6.29 -0.96 22.48
CA LYS A 37 -5.36 -1.17 23.59
C LYS A 37 -4.90 0.15 24.19
N GLU A 38 -4.87 0.24 25.52
CA GLU A 38 -4.31 1.38 26.24
C GLU A 38 -2.81 1.51 26.00
N PHE A 39 -2.33 2.74 25.84
CA PHE A 39 -0.90 3.04 25.70
C PHE A 39 -0.18 2.90 27.03
N ARG A 40 0.90 2.12 27.06
CA ARG A 40 1.75 1.95 28.23
C ARG A 40 3.04 2.76 28.12
N PRO A 41 3.67 3.14 29.24
CA PRO A 41 5.02 3.70 29.23
C PRO A 41 5.99 2.75 28.52
N GLY A 42 6.73 3.26 27.53
CA GLY A 42 7.64 2.46 26.69
C GLY A 42 7.04 2.00 25.35
N ASP A 43 5.72 2.13 25.15
CA ASP A 43 5.13 1.85 23.84
C ASP A 43 5.55 2.88 22.80
N LYS A 44 5.89 2.39 21.61
CA LYS A 44 6.16 3.26 20.46
C LYS A 44 4.83 3.70 19.83
N ILE A 45 4.45 4.95 20.10
CA ILE A 45 3.25 5.59 19.57
C ILE A 45 3.59 6.36 18.30
N GLU A 46 2.85 6.06 17.24
CA GLU A 46 2.93 6.75 15.96
C GLU A 46 1.60 7.48 15.69
N TYR A 47 1.65 8.54 14.88
CA TYR A 47 0.48 9.35 14.53
C TYR A 47 0.19 9.14 13.05
N ASP A 48 -0.99 8.60 12.78
CA ASP A 48 -1.36 8.09 11.48
C ASP A 48 -2.63 8.78 10.97
N HIS A 49 -2.78 8.92 9.66
CA HIS A 49 -3.98 9.49 9.08
C HIS A 49 -5.13 8.47 9.11
N VAL A 50 -6.29 8.85 9.65
CA VAL A 50 -7.52 8.04 9.62
C VAL A 50 -7.92 7.81 8.16
N THR A 51 -8.08 8.90 7.40
CA THR A 51 -8.20 8.87 5.95
C THR A 51 -6.84 9.18 5.33
N PRO A 52 -6.24 8.27 4.55
CA PRO A 52 -4.93 8.51 3.98
C PRO A 52 -4.97 9.61 2.90
N LEU A 53 -3.87 10.37 2.77
CA LEU A 53 -3.77 11.52 1.86
C LEU A 53 -4.11 11.18 0.39
N TRP A 54 -3.70 10.00 -0.08
CA TRP A 54 -3.99 9.56 -1.46
C TRP A 54 -5.48 9.30 -1.73
N LEU A 55 -6.30 9.21 -0.69
CA LEU A 55 -7.76 9.08 -0.76
C LEU A 55 -8.47 10.41 -0.45
N GLY A 56 -7.75 11.54 -0.46
CA GLY A 56 -8.29 12.87 -0.17
C GLY A 56 -8.30 13.23 1.31
N GLY A 57 -7.58 12.47 2.16
CA GLY A 57 -7.37 12.85 3.55
C GLY A 57 -6.53 14.13 3.68
N THR A 58 -6.71 14.84 4.79
CA THR A 58 -5.97 16.07 5.11
C THR A 58 -4.97 15.83 6.24
N ASN A 59 -3.87 16.59 6.27
CA ASN A 59 -2.94 16.56 7.40
C ASN A 59 -3.42 17.49 8.53
N THR A 60 -4.56 17.15 9.14
CA THR A 60 -5.12 17.89 10.27
C THR A 60 -5.25 17.02 11.50
N GLU A 61 -5.32 17.64 12.67
CA GLU A 61 -5.57 16.96 13.93
C GLU A 61 -6.86 16.12 13.92
N GLY A 62 -7.92 16.62 13.28
CA GLY A 62 -9.16 15.89 13.08
C GLY A 62 -8.93 14.53 12.41
N ASN A 63 -8.07 14.50 11.40
CA ASN A 63 -7.77 13.31 10.62
C ASN A 63 -6.58 12.49 11.15
N LEU A 64 -5.90 12.91 12.22
CA LEU A 64 -4.81 12.15 12.82
C LEU A 64 -5.28 11.30 14.01
N GLN A 65 -4.70 10.11 14.15
CA GLN A 65 -4.97 9.19 15.25
C GLN A 65 -3.67 8.65 15.84
N ALA A 66 -3.64 8.46 17.16
CA ALA A 66 -2.53 7.79 17.82
C ALA A 66 -2.69 6.27 17.70
N VAL A 67 -1.62 5.60 17.30
CA VAL A 67 -1.61 4.16 17.04
C VAL A 67 -0.32 3.52 17.54
N LEU A 68 -0.39 2.26 17.92
CA LEU A 68 0.79 1.46 18.24
C LEU A 68 1.54 1.11 16.95
N HIS A 69 2.87 1.05 17.03
CA HIS A 69 3.74 0.77 15.89
C HIS A 69 3.41 -0.52 15.13
N GLU A 70 3.15 -1.63 15.84
CA GLU A 70 2.90 -2.91 15.17
C GLU A 70 1.57 -2.91 14.37
N PRO A 71 0.42 -2.51 14.95
CA PRO A 71 -0.81 -2.27 14.19
C PRO A 71 -0.65 -1.28 13.05
N HIS A 72 0.11 -0.18 13.27
CA HIS A 72 0.36 0.82 12.23
C HIS A 72 1.08 0.24 11.02
N LYS A 73 2.12 -0.58 11.25
CA LYS A 73 2.84 -1.27 10.18
C LYS A 73 1.93 -2.20 9.37
N ARG A 74 1.01 -2.92 10.02
CA ARG A 74 0.02 -3.79 9.36
C ARG A 74 -0.97 -2.98 8.50
N LYS A 75 -1.47 -1.86 9.03
CA LYS A 75 -2.34 -0.93 8.28
C LYS A 75 -1.60 -0.39 7.05
N THR A 76 -0.41 0.17 7.25
CA THR A 76 0.43 0.73 6.19
C THR A 76 0.69 -0.27 5.06
N ALA A 77 1.03 -1.53 5.39
CA ALA A 77 1.26 -2.57 4.40
C ALA A 77 -0.02 -2.90 3.58
N THR A 78 -1.17 -2.94 4.26
CA THR A 78 -2.47 -3.20 3.63
C THR A 78 -2.85 -2.06 2.68
N GLU A 79 -2.72 -0.82 3.13
CA GLU A 79 -3.02 0.37 2.32
C GLU A 79 -2.08 0.49 1.12
N ALA A 80 -0.78 0.21 1.30
CA ALA A 80 0.18 0.21 0.20
C ALA A 80 -0.21 -0.79 -0.90
N LYS A 81 -0.70 -1.98 -0.52
CA LYS A 81 -1.18 -3.01 -1.46
C LYS A 81 -2.43 -2.55 -2.22
N VAL A 82 -3.39 -1.93 -1.52
CA VAL A 82 -4.61 -1.38 -2.13
C VAL A 82 -4.26 -0.24 -3.08
N ARG A 83 -3.46 0.73 -2.63
CA ARG A 83 -2.98 1.86 -3.43
C ARG A 83 -2.27 1.39 -4.71
N ALA A 84 -1.39 0.38 -4.61
CA ALA A 84 -0.72 -0.19 -5.76
C ALA A 84 -1.70 -0.82 -6.77
N LYS A 85 -2.76 -1.49 -6.30
CA LYS A 85 -3.82 -2.03 -7.17
C LYS A 85 -4.61 -0.93 -7.87
N CYS A 86 -5.03 0.12 -7.14
CA CYS A 86 -5.74 1.26 -7.70
C CYS A 86 -4.88 1.97 -8.75
N ASN A 87 -3.62 2.26 -8.43
CA ASN A 87 -2.69 2.90 -9.35
C ASN A 87 -2.45 2.05 -10.61
N ARG A 88 -2.31 0.73 -10.48
CA ARG A 88 -2.18 -0.16 -11.64
C ARG A 88 -3.41 -0.13 -12.53
N THR A 89 -4.59 -0.16 -11.94
CA THR A 89 -5.87 -0.13 -12.69
C THR A 89 -6.05 1.20 -13.40
N ARG A 90 -5.78 2.32 -12.71
CA ARG A 90 -5.79 3.67 -13.27
C ARG A 90 -4.79 3.80 -14.43
N LYS A 91 -3.55 3.32 -14.27
CA LYS A 91 -2.54 3.34 -15.35
C LYS A 91 -3.01 2.59 -16.60
N LYS A 92 -3.62 1.41 -16.43
CA LYS A 92 -4.21 0.65 -17.54
C LYS A 92 -5.34 1.39 -18.24
N HIS A 93 -6.24 1.99 -17.46
CA HIS A 93 -7.36 2.76 -18.00
C HIS A 93 -6.89 4.00 -18.78
N LEU A 94 -5.84 4.67 -18.29
CA LEU A 94 -5.24 5.84 -18.95
C LEU A 94 -4.29 5.49 -20.10
N GLY A 95 -4.03 4.21 -20.39
CA GLY A 95 -3.08 3.79 -21.41
C GLY A 95 -1.59 4.06 -21.08
N LEU A 96 -1.28 4.43 -19.84
CA LEU A 96 0.08 4.72 -19.36
C LEU A 96 0.86 3.46 -18.95
N ASP A 97 0.27 2.27 -19.15
CA ASP A 97 0.93 1.00 -18.88
C ASP A 97 1.88 0.68 -20.04
N ASN A 98 3.13 1.15 -19.94
CA ASN A 98 4.19 0.92 -20.92
C ASN A 98 4.72 -0.53 -20.94
N LYS A 99 4.00 -1.46 -20.30
CA LYS A 99 4.36 -2.87 -20.39
C LYS A 99 4.09 -3.32 -21.81
N ALA A 100 5.16 -3.63 -22.54
CA ALA A 100 5.07 -4.42 -23.76
C ALA A 100 4.11 -5.58 -23.47
N LYS A 101 3.04 -5.70 -24.27
CA LYS A 101 2.11 -6.82 -24.12
C LYS A 101 2.97 -8.07 -24.22
N ALA A 102 3.12 -8.80 -23.11
CA ALA A 102 3.82 -10.07 -23.14
C ALA A 102 3.14 -10.88 -24.23
N SER A 103 3.86 -11.16 -25.32
CA SER A 103 3.37 -12.11 -26.31
C SER A 103 3.09 -13.38 -25.53
N GLY A 104 1.84 -13.85 -25.52
CA GLY A 104 1.50 -15.10 -24.85
C GLY A 104 2.40 -16.23 -25.33
N PHE A 105 2.36 -17.38 -24.66
CA PHE A 105 3.06 -18.57 -25.17
C PHE A 105 2.68 -18.79 -26.63
N SER A 106 3.69 -18.84 -27.49
CA SER A 106 3.49 -19.13 -28.90
C SER A 106 2.79 -20.48 -29.00
N LYS A 107 1.52 -20.51 -29.43
CA LYS A 107 0.79 -21.76 -29.71
C LYS A 107 1.51 -22.60 -30.77
N ARG A 108 2.39 -21.98 -31.56
CA ARG A 108 3.16 -22.62 -32.61
C ARG A 108 4.17 -23.61 -32.04
N PHE A 109 4.78 -23.34 -30.90
CA PHE A 109 5.86 -24.18 -30.38
C PHE A 109 5.42 -24.94 -29.13
N LYS A 110 5.47 -26.27 -29.17
CA LYS A 110 5.05 -27.15 -28.07
C LYS A 110 6.22 -28.01 -27.60
N ARG A 111 6.48 -28.00 -26.29
CA ARG A 111 7.46 -28.91 -25.67
C ARG A 111 6.82 -30.26 -25.37
N ARG A 112 7.44 -31.35 -25.81
CA ARG A 112 7.04 -32.74 -25.55
C ARG A 112 7.63 -33.25 -24.22
N MET A 113 7.14 -34.38 -23.71
CA MET A 113 7.62 -34.96 -22.43
C MET A 113 9.09 -35.37 -22.46
N ASN A 114 9.63 -35.70 -23.65
CA ASN A 114 11.03 -36.01 -23.86
C ASN A 114 11.95 -34.77 -23.92
N GLY A 115 11.40 -33.56 -23.73
CA GLY A 115 12.15 -32.30 -23.72
C GLY A 115 12.23 -31.58 -25.07
N ASP A 116 11.88 -32.26 -26.17
CA ASP A 116 11.93 -31.69 -27.52
C ASP A 116 10.87 -30.60 -27.72
N VAL A 117 11.23 -29.55 -28.46
CA VAL A 117 10.29 -28.51 -28.89
C VAL A 117 9.90 -28.75 -30.33
N ILE A 118 8.60 -28.93 -30.60
CA ILE A 118 8.04 -29.09 -31.95
C ILE A 118 7.35 -27.83 -32.45
N ASP A 119 7.43 -27.58 -33.76
CA ASP A 119 6.48 -26.71 -34.45
C ASP A 119 5.17 -27.48 -34.67
N THR A 120 4.07 -26.97 -34.13
CA THR A 120 2.73 -27.57 -34.28
C THR A 120 2.15 -27.43 -35.69
N ARG A 121 2.72 -26.57 -36.54
CA ARG A 121 2.30 -26.42 -37.94
C ARG A 121 2.99 -27.39 -38.87
N THR A 122 4.29 -27.60 -38.70
CA THR A 122 5.10 -28.46 -39.59
C THR A 122 5.37 -29.84 -38.99
N GLY A 123 5.17 -30.01 -37.67
CA GLY A 123 5.47 -31.24 -36.94
C GLY A 123 6.97 -31.44 -36.64
N GLU A 124 7.83 -30.55 -37.14
CA GLU A 124 9.28 -30.66 -37.04
C GLU A 124 9.79 -30.33 -35.63
N VAL A 125 10.83 -31.05 -35.21
CA VAL A 125 11.54 -30.78 -33.94
C VAL A 125 12.56 -29.68 -34.17
N ILE A 126 12.43 -28.58 -33.45
CA ILE A 126 13.23 -27.35 -33.63
C ILE A 126 14.46 -27.36 -32.73
N ASN A 127 14.37 -28.01 -31.56
CA ASN A 127 15.48 -28.13 -30.63
C ASN A 127 15.46 -29.55 -30.06
N GLY A 128 16.06 -30.46 -30.81
CA GLY A 128 16.25 -31.85 -30.41
C GLY A 128 17.62 -31.99 -29.77
N ARG A 129 17.67 -32.48 -28.53
CA ARG A 129 18.94 -32.91 -27.93
C ARG A 129 19.29 -34.24 -28.61
N ARG A 130 20.09 -34.20 -29.67
CA ARG A 130 20.67 -35.43 -30.23
C ARG A 130 21.50 -36.11 -29.12
N PRO A 131 21.43 -37.44 -28.98
CA PRO A 131 22.30 -38.17 -28.07
C PRO A 131 23.78 -37.94 -28.43
#